data_AF-A0A515ERQ2-F1
#
_entry.id   AF-A0A515ERQ2-F1
#
_cell.length_a   1.000
_cell.length_b   1.000
_cell.length_c   1.000
_cell.angle_alpha   90.00
_cell.angle_beta   90.00
_cell.angle_gamma   90.00
#
_symmetry.space_group_name_H-M   'P 1'
#
loop_
_entity.id
_entity.type
_entity.pdbx_description
1 polymer ?
#
loop_
_entity_poly.entity_id
_entity_poly.type
_entity_poly.pdbx_seq_one_letter_code
_entity_poly.pdbx_strand_id
1 'polypeptide(L)'
;MTYFHPESGKYVSLGNPFSVTGIQYPSNWLELVSPEDIAAAGFVPVVTEETVPAEYRFYSRSEELIGARRVVTWTPFPAEQVESINAADVAVKLSEVREVREAMLNRMTGIALVAQVTGDIVTVEGFKIARQALLDITKDCPSDPALVDAFIASKYAAIVSALPVSLVKAFAGVDA
;
A
#
# COMPACT_ATOMS: atom_id res chain seq x y z
N MET A 1 -23.67 12.72 9.59
CA MET A 1 -24.62 13.12 8.52
C MET A 1 -24.67 14.64 8.45
N THR A 2 -24.62 15.22 7.25
CA THR A 2 -24.72 16.67 7.02
C THR A 2 -25.98 16.94 6.20
N TYR A 3 -26.70 18.01 6.52
CA TYR A 3 -27.85 18.47 5.76
C TYR A 3 -27.59 19.89 5.24
N PHE A 4 -28.23 20.22 4.12
CA PHE A 4 -28.17 21.53 3.48
C PHE A 4 -29.56 22.15 3.45
N HIS A 5 -29.66 23.44 3.72
CA HIS A 5 -30.91 24.20 3.63
C HIS A 5 -30.87 25.14 2.41
N PRO A 6 -31.52 24.79 1.27
CA PRO A 6 -31.35 25.50 0.01
C PRO A 6 -31.65 27.00 0.06
N GLU A 7 -32.67 27.40 0.81
CA GLU A 7 -33.08 28.81 0.88
C GLU A 7 -32.11 29.69 1.67
N SER A 8 -31.37 29.11 2.62
CA SER A 8 -30.46 29.86 3.50
C SER A 8 -28.99 29.65 3.14
N GLY A 9 -28.69 28.68 2.26
CA GLY A 9 -27.33 28.29 1.90
C GLY A 9 -26.52 27.69 3.05
N LYS A 10 -27.17 27.31 4.17
CA LYS A 10 -26.47 26.81 5.37
C LYS A 10 -26.36 25.30 5.38
N TYR A 11 -25.22 24.84 5.88
CA TYR A 11 -24.98 23.44 6.24
C TYR A 11 -25.18 23.25 7.73
N VAL A 12 -25.81 22.14 8.09
CA VAL A 12 -25.99 21.73 9.49
C VAL A 12 -25.51 20.29 9.67
N SER A 13 -24.92 20.00 10.81
CA SER A 13 -24.38 18.69 11.15
C SER A 13 -24.88 18.25 12.52
N LEU A 14 -24.94 16.93 12.71
CA LEU A 14 -25.28 16.32 13.99
C LEU A 14 -24.37 16.83 15.12
N GLY A 15 -24.94 16.96 16.32
CA GLY A 15 -24.19 17.28 17.54
C GLY A 15 -23.92 18.77 17.77
N ASN A 16 -24.31 19.66 16.85
CA ASN A 16 -24.11 21.10 17.00
C ASN A 16 -25.46 21.85 16.99
N PRO A 17 -25.72 22.78 17.92
CA PRO A 17 -26.89 23.63 17.83
C PRO A 17 -26.77 24.55 16.61
N PHE A 18 -27.88 24.84 15.94
CA PHE A 18 -27.86 25.62 14.71
C PHE A 18 -29.08 26.54 14.60
N SER A 19 -28.97 27.56 13.75
CA SER A 19 -30.08 28.46 13.45
C SER A 19 -30.28 28.65 11.95
N VAL A 20 -31.52 28.48 11.52
CA VAL A 20 -31.95 28.63 10.12
C VAL A 20 -33.22 29.46 10.12
N THR A 21 -33.29 30.45 9.22
CA THR A 21 -34.45 31.35 9.07
C THR A 21 -34.96 31.98 10.37
N GLY A 22 -34.07 32.25 11.33
CA GLY A 22 -34.41 32.84 12.63
C GLY A 22 -34.91 31.86 13.69
N ILE A 23 -35.03 30.57 13.37
CA ILE A 23 -35.40 29.51 14.31
C ILE A 23 -34.12 28.87 14.87
N GLN A 24 -34.04 28.73 16.19
CA GLN A 24 -32.94 28.05 16.87
C GLN A 24 -33.30 26.60 17.16
N TYR A 25 -32.43 25.68 16.76
CA TYR A 25 -32.57 24.25 17.00
C TYR A 25 -31.48 23.77 17.99
N PRO A 26 -31.83 22.85 18.91
CA PRO A 26 -30.85 22.23 19.81
C PRO A 26 -29.94 21.24 19.06
N SER A 27 -28.79 20.91 19.65
CA SER A 27 -27.76 20.07 19.02
C SER A 27 -28.19 18.64 18.68
N ASN A 28 -29.18 18.12 19.40
CA ASN A 28 -29.75 16.78 19.22
C ASN A 28 -30.99 16.77 18.33
N TRP A 29 -31.45 17.92 17.80
CA TRP A 29 -32.70 17.98 17.03
C TRP A 29 -32.68 17.03 15.82
N LEU A 30 -31.58 17.01 15.07
CA LEU A 30 -31.40 16.11 13.92
C LEU A 30 -31.38 14.60 14.29
N GLU A 31 -31.19 14.26 15.57
CA GLU A 31 -31.20 12.87 16.07
C GLU A 31 -32.59 12.44 16.55
N LEU A 32 -33.44 13.40 16.94
CA LEU A 32 -34.75 13.14 17.55
C LEU A 32 -35.90 13.22 16.55
N VAL A 33 -35.64 13.71 15.34
CA VAL A 33 -36.66 14.12 14.38
C VAL A 33 -36.64 13.18 13.17
N SER A 34 -37.82 12.87 12.65
CA SER A 34 -37.94 11.94 11.51
C SER A 34 -37.36 12.56 10.22
N PRO A 35 -36.93 11.74 9.24
CA PRO A 35 -36.49 12.26 7.95
C PRO A 35 -37.55 13.11 7.23
N GLU A 36 -38.84 12.80 7.42
CA GLU A 36 -39.97 13.56 6.85
C GLU A 36 -40.06 14.96 7.45
N ASP A 37 -39.90 15.07 8.77
CA ASP A 37 -39.91 16.36 9.49
C ASP A 37 -38.66 17.20 9.17
N ILE A 38 -37.49 16.56 8.98
CA ILE A 38 -36.27 17.23 8.52
C ILE A 38 -36.49 17.82 7.12
N ALA A 39 -37.11 17.06 6.22
CA ALA A 39 -37.47 17.53 4.88
C ALA A 39 -38.53 18.65 4.93
N ALA A 40 -39.53 18.53 5.80
CA ALA A 40 -40.55 19.55 6.01
C ALA A 40 -39.97 20.87 6.55
N ALA A 41 -38.88 20.79 7.33
CA ALA A 41 -38.10 21.95 7.78
C ALA A 41 -37.16 22.53 6.71
N GLY A 42 -37.24 22.06 5.45
CA GLY A 42 -36.49 22.59 4.31
C GLY A 42 -35.07 22.04 4.17
N PHE A 43 -34.69 21.02 4.94
CA PHE A 43 -33.37 20.42 4.86
C PHE A 43 -33.34 19.24 3.91
N VAL A 44 -32.28 19.14 3.12
CA VAL A 44 -31.99 17.99 2.27
C VAL A 44 -30.69 17.33 2.72
N PRO A 45 -30.62 15.98 2.73
CA PRO A 45 -29.39 15.29 3.07
C PRO A 45 -28.31 15.62 2.05
N VAL A 46 -27.10 15.94 2.52
CA VAL A 46 -25.95 16.08 1.63
C VAL A 46 -25.56 14.69 1.14
N VAL A 47 -25.63 14.48 -0.17
CA VAL A 47 -25.22 13.23 -0.82
C VAL A 47 -23.77 13.34 -1.24
N THR A 48 -22.98 12.33 -0.91
CA THR A 48 -21.59 12.24 -1.37
C THR A 48 -21.54 11.66 -2.77
N GLU A 49 -20.98 12.42 -3.70
CA GLU A 49 -20.64 11.96 -5.04
C GLU A 49 -19.11 11.77 -5.08
N GLU A 50 -18.67 10.51 -5.10
CA GLU A 50 -17.26 10.14 -5.10
C GLU A 50 -17.03 9.02 -6.12
N THR A 51 -16.02 9.21 -6.98
CA THR A 51 -15.48 8.16 -7.84
C THR A 51 -14.02 7.97 -7.47
N VAL A 52 -13.70 6.83 -6.84
CA VAL A 52 -12.36 6.53 -6.36
C VAL A 52 -11.52 5.94 -7.49
N PRO A 53 -10.34 6.51 -7.82
CA PRO A 53 -9.42 5.90 -8.78
C PRO A 53 -8.96 4.51 -8.30
N ALA A 54 -8.69 3.60 -9.24
CA ALA A 54 -8.19 2.26 -8.91
C ALA A 54 -6.89 2.29 -8.09
N GLU A 55 -6.02 3.27 -8.35
CA GLU A 55 -4.77 3.52 -7.63
C GLU A 55 -4.79 4.88 -6.95
N TYR A 56 -5.59 4.99 -5.89
CA TYR A 56 -5.74 6.23 -5.11
C TYR A 56 -4.43 6.75 -4.49
N ARG A 57 -3.39 5.90 -4.33
CA ARG A 57 -2.08 6.31 -3.81
C ARG A 57 -1.40 7.41 -4.65
N PHE A 58 -1.80 7.57 -5.90
CA PHE A 58 -1.27 8.60 -6.82
C PHE A 58 -2.11 9.86 -6.89
N TYR A 59 -3.07 10.04 -5.97
CA TYR A 59 -4.00 11.15 -5.99
C TYR A 59 -4.07 11.83 -4.63
N SER A 60 -4.18 13.15 -4.66
CA SER A 60 -4.66 13.93 -3.51
C SER A 60 -6.18 13.96 -3.50
N ARG A 61 -6.78 13.92 -2.31
CA ARG A 61 -8.22 13.95 -2.11
C ARG A 61 -8.62 15.31 -1.54
N SER A 62 -9.54 16.00 -2.18
CA SER A 62 -10.20 17.18 -1.64
C SER A 62 -11.71 16.97 -1.58
N GLU A 63 -12.36 17.63 -0.61
CA GLU A 63 -13.81 17.62 -0.46
C GLU A 63 -14.33 19.05 -0.53
N GLU A 64 -15.42 19.25 -1.28
CA GLU A 64 -16.15 20.51 -1.31
C GLU A 64 -17.65 20.25 -1.15
N LEU A 65 -18.34 21.13 -0.42
CA LEU A 65 -19.79 21.10 -0.29
C LEU A 65 -20.41 22.11 -1.26
N ILE A 66 -21.16 21.61 -2.24
CA ILE A 66 -21.84 22.41 -3.27
C ILE A 66 -23.34 22.12 -3.19
N GLY A 67 -24.06 22.98 -2.46
CA GLY A 67 -25.47 22.80 -2.18
C GLY A 67 -25.74 21.50 -1.43
N ALA A 68 -26.65 20.66 -1.94
CA ALA A 68 -26.95 19.36 -1.34
C ALA A 68 -25.95 18.25 -1.69
N ARG A 69 -24.77 18.59 -2.24
CA ARG A 69 -23.79 17.61 -2.71
C ARG A 69 -22.46 17.82 -2.01
N ARG A 70 -21.84 16.71 -1.61
CA ARG A 70 -20.42 16.66 -1.26
C ARG A 70 -19.68 16.10 -2.45
N VAL A 71 -18.93 16.97 -3.12
CA VAL A 71 -18.12 16.60 -4.28
C VAL A 71 -16.74 16.23 -3.76
N VAL A 72 -16.33 14.98 -3.99
CA VAL A 72 -14.97 14.52 -3.69
C VAL A 72 -14.16 14.53 -4.98
N THR A 73 -13.08 15.31 -4.99
CA THR A 73 -12.18 15.42 -6.14
C THR A 73 -10.88 14.70 -5.85
N TRP A 74 -10.48 13.83 -6.78
CA TRP A 74 -9.18 13.17 -6.77
C TRP A 74 -8.28 13.84 -7.80
N THR A 75 -7.27 14.56 -7.33
CA THR A 75 -6.32 15.27 -8.20
C THR A 75 -5.02 14.45 -8.30
N PRO A 76 -4.61 14.03 -9.51
CA PRO A 76 -3.37 13.30 -9.71
C PRO A 76 -2.16 14.06 -9.16
N PHE A 77 -1.24 13.34 -8.54
CA PHE A 77 0.05 13.91 -8.17
C PHE A 77 0.90 14.23 -9.41
N PRO A 78 1.81 15.22 -9.30
CA PRO A 78 2.80 15.46 -10.34
C PRO A 78 3.77 14.27 -10.45
N ALA A 79 4.41 14.12 -11.61
CA ALA A 79 5.23 12.95 -11.94
C ALA A 79 6.35 12.70 -10.91
N GLU A 80 6.96 13.76 -10.40
CA GLU A 80 8.06 13.67 -9.42
C GLU A 80 7.59 13.05 -8.09
N GLN A 81 6.33 13.32 -7.69
CA GLN A 81 5.76 12.71 -6.49
C GLN A 81 5.40 11.24 -6.73
N VAL A 82 4.87 10.91 -7.92
CA VAL A 82 4.60 9.52 -8.32
C VAL A 82 5.89 8.70 -8.32
N GLU A 83 6.98 9.25 -8.87
CA GLU A 83 8.30 8.63 -8.85
C GLU A 83 8.82 8.44 -7.41
N SER A 84 8.65 9.44 -6.54
CA SER A 84 9.05 9.32 -5.14
C SER A 84 8.25 8.25 -4.39
N ILE A 85 6.95 8.12 -4.66
CA ILE A 85 6.09 7.07 -4.07
C ILE A 85 6.56 5.69 -4.53
N ASN A 86 6.75 5.52 -5.85
CA ASN A 86 7.23 4.26 -6.40
C ASN A 86 8.62 3.89 -5.87
N ALA A 87 9.54 4.85 -5.76
CA ALA A 87 10.86 4.63 -5.20
C ALA A 87 10.80 4.17 -3.73
N ALA A 88 9.88 4.72 -2.93
CA ALA A 88 9.65 4.28 -1.56
C ALA A 88 9.13 2.85 -1.50
N ASP A 89 8.15 2.49 -2.35
CA ASP A 89 7.60 1.14 -2.41
C ASP A 89 8.64 0.11 -2.86
N VAL A 90 9.47 0.44 -3.87
CA VAL A 90 10.60 -0.40 -4.27
C VAL A 90 11.59 -0.55 -3.12
N ALA A 91 11.92 0.52 -2.39
CA ALA A 91 12.86 0.44 -1.28
C ALA A 91 12.39 -0.50 -0.16
N VAL A 92 11.09 -0.52 0.15
CA VAL A 92 10.49 -1.48 1.10
C VAL A 92 10.69 -2.91 0.63
N LYS A 93 10.29 -3.23 -0.61
CA LYS A 93 10.47 -4.57 -1.19
C LYS A 93 11.94 -5.00 -1.20
N LEU A 94 12.85 -4.11 -1.56
CA LEU A 94 14.28 -4.40 -1.54
C LEU A 94 14.83 -4.65 -0.13
N SER A 95 14.22 -4.07 0.91
CA SER A 95 14.57 -4.39 2.30
C SER A 95 14.16 -5.81 2.67
N GLU A 96 12.93 -6.22 2.33
CA GLU A 96 12.42 -7.57 2.57
C GLU A 96 13.27 -8.63 1.87
N VAL A 97 13.64 -8.37 0.61
CA VAL A 97 14.55 -9.26 -0.16
C VAL A 97 15.91 -9.40 0.53
N ARG A 98 16.45 -8.33 1.12
CA ARG A 98 17.72 -8.39 1.86
C ARG A 98 17.60 -9.25 3.12
N GLU A 99 16.49 -9.16 3.85
CA GLU A 99 16.26 -10.00 5.04
C GLU A 99 16.18 -11.48 4.66
N VAL A 100 15.41 -11.82 3.63
CA VAL A 100 15.32 -13.17 3.08
C VAL A 100 16.69 -13.67 2.61
N ARG A 101 17.45 -12.83 1.89
CA ARG A 101 18.81 -13.14 1.45
C ARG A 101 19.72 -13.49 2.62
N GLU A 102 19.73 -12.71 3.70
CA GLU A 102 20.57 -13.00 4.86
C GLU A 102 20.19 -14.34 5.53
N ALA A 103 18.90 -14.64 5.62
CA ALA A 103 18.45 -15.93 6.13
C ALA A 103 18.95 -17.11 5.28
N MET A 104 18.92 -16.97 3.94
CA MET A 104 19.47 -17.97 3.01
C MET A 104 21.00 -18.09 3.16
N LEU A 105 21.73 -16.98 3.18
CA LEU A 105 23.20 -16.97 3.32
C LEU A 105 23.65 -17.64 4.63
N ASN A 106 22.95 -17.41 5.73
CA ASN A 106 23.23 -18.05 7.01
C ASN A 106 23.05 -19.57 6.96
N ARG A 107 21.95 -20.05 6.35
CA ARG A 107 21.71 -21.50 6.17
C ARG A 107 22.75 -22.13 5.26
N MET A 108 23.05 -21.49 4.13
CA MET A 108 24.06 -21.96 3.18
C MET A 108 25.45 -22.06 3.78
N THR A 109 25.81 -21.10 4.64
CA THR A 109 27.11 -21.11 5.35
C THR A 109 27.26 -22.36 6.23
N GLY A 110 26.20 -22.77 6.93
CA GLY A 110 26.20 -24.00 7.72
C GLY A 110 26.43 -25.26 6.86
N ILE A 111 25.77 -25.34 5.70
CA ILE A 111 25.94 -26.47 4.76
C ILE A 111 27.36 -26.47 4.17
N ALA A 112 27.87 -25.31 3.76
CA ALA A 112 29.20 -25.16 3.19
C ALA A 112 30.30 -25.53 4.19
N LEU A 113 30.14 -25.19 5.47
CA LEU A 113 31.07 -25.57 6.53
C LEU A 113 31.14 -27.10 6.70
N VAL A 114 30.00 -27.78 6.74
CA VAL A 114 29.96 -29.25 6.82
C VAL A 114 30.62 -29.87 5.59
N ALA A 115 30.30 -29.37 4.39
CA ALA A 115 30.89 -29.83 3.14
C ALA A 115 32.42 -29.66 3.13
N GLN A 116 32.94 -28.54 3.64
CA GLN A 116 34.37 -28.31 3.75
C GLN A 116 35.05 -29.34 4.67
N VAL A 117 34.44 -29.66 5.81
CA VAL A 117 34.98 -30.67 6.76
C VAL A 117 34.97 -32.06 6.15
N THR A 118 33.95 -32.40 5.35
CA THR A 118 33.84 -33.72 4.69
C THR A 118 34.55 -33.82 3.35
N GLY A 119 35.19 -32.74 2.87
CA GLY A 119 35.89 -32.70 1.58
C GLY A 119 34.99 -32.64 0.34
N ASP A 120 33.72 -32.22 0.48
CA ASP A 120 32.80 -32.01 -0.65
C ASP A 120 33.09 -30.67 -1.33
N ILE A 121 34.03 -30.70 -2.26
CA ILE A 121 34.49 -29.51 -3.01
C ILE A 121 33.36 -28.94 -3.90
N VAL A 122 32.46 -29.78 -4.42
CA VAL A 122 31.38 -29.34 -5.32
C VAL A 122 30.42 -28.42 -4.56
N THR A 123 30.03 -28.81 -3.33
CA THR A 123 29.18 -27.97 -2.49
C THR A 123 29.88 -26.67 -2.07
N VAL A 124 31.19 -26.72 -1.76
CA VAL A 124 31.95 -25.51 -1.39
C VAL A 124 32.07 -24.50 -2.54
N GLU A 125 32.36 -24.96 -3.76
CA GLU A 125 32.41 -24.06 -4.93
C GLU A 125 31.02 -23.54 -5.31
N GLY A 126 30.00 -24.40 -5.24
CA GLY A 126 28.60 -24.00 -5.43
C GLY A 126 28.18 -22.88 -4.47
N PHE A 127 28.61 -22.95 -3.21
CA PHE A 127 28.33 -21.90 -2.22
C PHE A 127 28.92 -20.55 -2.61
N LYS A 128 30.18 -20.51 -3.09
CA LYS A 128 30.83 -19.25 -3.48
C LYS A 128 30.06 -18.55 -4.61
N ILE A 129 29.64 -19.32 -5.61
CA ILE A 129 28.85 -18.83 -6.75
C ILE A 129 27.49 -18.32 -6.25
N ALA A 130 26.78 -19.12 -5.44
CA ALA A 130 25.48 -18.75 -4.89
C ALA A 130 25.53 -17.48 -4.06
N ARG A 131 26.54 -17.35 -3.19
CA ARG A 131 26.72 -16.22 -2.30
C ARG A 131 26.85 -14.93 -3.11
N GLN A 132 27.68 -14.93 -4.15
CA GLN A 132 27.82 -13.75 -5.00
C GLN A 132 26.51 -13.42 -5.72
N ALA A 133 25.85 -14.43 -6.29
CA ALA A 133 24.59 -14.21 -7.00
C ALA A 133 23.46 -13.69 -6.09
N LEU A 134 23.41 -14.16 -4.84
CA LEU A 134 22.49 -13.66 -3.81
C LEU A 134 22.80 -12.22 -3.41
N LEU A 135 24.07 -11.84 -3.27
CA LEU A 135 24.46 -10.46 -2.99
C LEU A 135 24.08 -9.52 -4.14
N ASP A 136 24.18 -10.00 -5.38
CA ASP A 136 23.84 -9.26 -6.60
C ASP A 136 22.35 -9.35 -6.98
N ILE A 137 21.50 -9.99 -6.16
CA ILE A 137 20.11 -10.30 -6.54
C ILE A 137 19.27 -9.06 -6.82
N THR A 138 19.56 -7.95 -6.13
CA THR A 138 18.85 -6.67 -6.29
C THR A 138 19.50 -5.76 -7.33
N LYS A 139 20.58 -6.21 -7.98
CA LYS A 139 21.27 -5.42 -9.00
C LYS A 139 20.37 -5.28 -10.23
N ASP A 140 20.30 -4.06 -10.77
CA ASP A 140 19.49 -3.71 -11.94
C ASP A 140 17.98 -3.96 -11.75
N CYS A 141 17.51 -3.89 -10.50
CA CYS A 141 16.09 -4.02 -10.17
C CYS A 141 15.27 -2.89 -10.82
N PRO A 142 14.09 -3.20 -11.40
CA PRO A 142 13.22 -2.18 -11.98
C PRO A 142 12.74 -1.15 -10.97
N SER A 143 12.47 0.06 -11.44
CA SER A 143 11.90 1.16 -10.64
C SER A 143 10.38 1.06 -10.46
N ASP A 144 9.71 0.19 -11.22
CA ASP A 144 8.29 -0.08 -11.08
C ASP A 144 8.06 -1.16 -10.00
N PRO A 145 7.37 -0.83 -8.88
CA PRO A 145 7.06 -1.78 -7.82
C PRO A 145 6.34 -3.04 -8.30
N ALA A 146 5.54 -2.96 -9.37
CA ALA A 146 4.80 -4.10 -9.91
C ALA A 146 5.71 -5.14 -10.58
N LEU A 147 6.91 -4.74 -11.00
CA LEU A 147 7.86 -5.61 -11.68
C LEU A 147 8.91 -6.22 -10.74
N VAL A 148 9.08 -5.67 -9.54
CA VAL A 148 10.10 -6.10 -8.58
C VAL A 148 9.95 -7.58 -8.22
N ASP A 149 8.75 -8.03 -7.88
CA ASP A 149 8.54 -9.39 -7.36
C ASP A 149 8.85 -10.44 -8.43
N ALA A 150 8.36 -10.23 -9.65
CA ALA A 150 8.66 -11.10 -10.79
C ALA A 150 10.15 -11.09 -11.15
N PHE A 151 10.80 -9.93 -11.08
CA PHE A 151 12.24 -9.81 -11.30
C PHE A 151 13.03 -10.63 -10.27
N ILE A 152 12.74 -10.45 -8.99
CA ILE A 152 13.43 -11.15 -7.89
C ILE A 152 13.17 -12.66 -7.94
N ALA A 153 11.93 -13.09 -8.17
CA ALA A 153 11.59 -14.50 -8.35
C ALA A 153 12.38 -15.14 -9.51
N SER A 154 12.53 -14.42 -10.63
CA SER A 154 13.33 -14.91 -11.77
C SER A 154 14.81 -15.09 -11.41
N LYS A 155 15.39 -14.17 -10.63
CA LYS A 155 16.77 -14.26 -10.16
C LYS A 155 16.95 -15.43 -9.19
N TYR A 156 16.03 -15.61 -8.23
CA TYR A 156 16.06 -16.76 -7.32
C TYR A 156 15.99 -18.08 -8.07
N ALA A 157 15.06 -18.22 -9.02
CA ALA A 157 14.94 -19.42 -9.84
C ALA A 157 16.23 -19.74 -10.61
N ALA A 158 16.86 -18.72 -11.20
CA ALA A 158 18.14 -18.86 -11.88
C ALA A 158 19.26 -19.33 -10.93
N ILE A 159 19.34 -18.74 -9.74
CA ILE A 159 20.30 -19.16 -8.70
C ILE A 159 20.07 -20.62 -8.35
N VAL A 160 18.87 -21.00 -7.93
CA VAL A 160 18.53 -22.37 -7.50
C VAL A 160 18.85 -23.39 -8.59
N SER A 161 18.57 -23.08 -9.85
CA SER A 161 18.85 -23.98 -10.98
C SER A 161 20.34 -24.27 -11.21
N ALA A 162 21.22 -23.37 -10.76
CA ALA A 162 22.66 -23.50 -10.90
C ALA A 162 23.32 -24.17 -9.69
N LEU A 163 22.57 -24.47 -8.62
CA LEU A 163 23.13 -24.98 -7.37
C LEU A 163 23.16 -26.51 -7.29
N PRO A 164 24.20 -27.06 -6.63
CA PRO A 164 24.16 -28.44 -6.14
C PRO A 164 22.93 -28.69 -5.26
N VAL A 165 22.32 -29.88 -5.38
CA VAL A 165 21.12 -30.28 -4.63
C VAL A 165 21.27 -30.13 -3.11
N SER A 166 22.49 -30.29 -2.60
CA SER A 166 22.84 -30.07 -1.19
C SER A 166 22.53 -28.64 -0.72
N LEU A 167 22.77 -27.63 -1.56
CA LEU A 167 22.55 -26.22 -1.25
C LEU A 167 21.12 -25.74 -1.55
N VAL A 168 20.40 -26.39 -2.47
CA VAL A 168 18.99 -26.06 -2.76
C VAL A 168 18.13 -26.11 -1.50
N LYS A 169 18.44 -27.03 -0.56
CA LYS A 169 17.75 -27.13 0.74
C LYS A 169 17.83 -25.86 1.60
N ALA A 170 18.81 -24.99 1.37
CA ALA A 170 18.91 -23.71 2.09
C ALA A 170 17.79 -22.73 1.71
N PHE A 171 17.20 -22.88 0.52
CA PHE A 171 16.15 -22.00 0.00
C PHE A 171 14.76 -22.41 0.48
N ALA A 172 14.58 -23.67 0.89
CA ALA A 172 13.28 -24.20 1.30
C ALA A 172 12.64 -23.39 2.44
N GLY A 173 11.46 -22.84 2.18
CA GLY A 173 10.65 -22.11 3.15
C GLY A 173 11.19 -20.70 3.46
N VAL A 174 12.08 -20.18 2.62
CA VAL A 174 12.54 -18.77 2.65
C VAL A 174 12.33 -18.11 1.28
N ASP A 175 11.98 -18.89 0.26
CA ASP A 175 11.76 -18.50 -1.14
C ASP A 175 10.29 -18.14 -1.46
N ALA A 176 9.44 -18.05 -0.43
CA ALA A 176 8.00 -17.75 -0.55
C ALA A 176 7.70 -16.26 -0.43
#